data_AF-A0A1J3G6M3-F1
#
_entry.id   AF-A0A1J3G6M3-F1
#
_cell.length_a   1.000
_cell.length_b   1.000
_cell.length_c   1.000
_cell.angle_alpha   90.00
_cell.angle_beta   90.00
_cell.angle_gamma   90.00
#
_symmetry.space_group_name_H-M   'P 1'
#
loop_
_entity.id
_entity.type
_entity.pdbx_description
1 polymer ?
#
loop_
_entity_poly.entity_id
_entity_poly.type
_entity_poly.pdbx_seq_one_letter_code
_entity_poly.pdbx_strand_id
1 'polypeptide(L)'
;LDEYVNVNAIYVNVNVNAICQYFGRALSGVSSVEYQYPWPNMNILMDLIDLPFRHIPEPVFKTAAAWINKAEAQTLVDFISLSFECASRFAGEPEPDDPKSQLGLLAALSMIFRSRPRTLSPVLPFLRPPQYHLEETPELIPFTVWMMAQVAQVDLCLGLYSWASILLPLVRDKFLCNPRSTDLIMQLIENVLSNPNARAILLTNAVRENERLFPIPSF
;
A
#
# COMPACT_ATOMS: atom_id res chain seq x y z
N LEU A 1 -13.20 -11.72 -29.23
CA LEU A 1 -11.71 -11.80 -29.18
C LEU A 1 -11.36 -11.35 -27.78
N ASP A 2 -11.68 -12.23 -26.84
CA ASP A 2 -11.59 -11.99 -25.40
C ASP A 2 -10.21 -12.47 -24.95
N GLU A 3 -9.27 -11.54 -24.91
CA GLU A 3 -8.06 -11.71 -24.13
C GLU A 3 -8.46 -11.47 -22.67
N TYR A 4 -9.02 -12.51 -22.04
CA TYR A 4 -8.92 -12.64 -20.59
C TYR A 4 -7.45 -12.41 -20.26
N VAL A 5 -7.15 -11.28 -19.64
CA VAL A 5 -5.85 -11.06 -18.99
C VAL A 5 -5.78 -12.14 -17.93
N ASN A 6 -5.19 -13.26 -18.33
CA ASN A 6 -4.96 -14.40 -17.50
C ASN A 6 -3.96 -13.91 -16.46
N VAL A 7 -4.47 -13.53 -15.30
CA VAL A 7 -3.67 -13.17 -14.12
C VAL A 7 -2.73 -14.34 -13.74
N ASN A 8 -2.91 -15.53 -14.32
CA ASN A 8 -2.00 -16.67 -14.21
C ASN A 8 -0.86 -16.71 -15.27
N ALA A 9 -0.78 -15.80 -16.24
CA ALA A 9 0.15 -15.91 -17.38
C ALA A 9 1.46 -15.11 -17.27
N ILE A 10 1.73 -14.40 -16.17
CA ILE A 10 3.01 -13.71 -15.97
C ILE A 10 3.65 -14.15 -14.63
N TYR A 11 4.36 -15.29 -14.74
CA TYR A 11 5.39 -15.94 -13.92
C TYR A 11 5.61 -15.64 -12.40
N VAL A 12 5.51 -16.75 -11.63
CA VAL A 12 6.25 -17.23 -10.42
C VAL A 12 6.03 -16.54 -9.07
N ASN A 13 4.98 -16.94 -8.34
CA ASN A 13 5.09 -17.67 -7.06
C ASN A 13 3.71 -18.15 -6.59
N VAL A 14 3.55 -19.46 -6.37
CA VAL A 14 2.26 -20.11 -6.06
C VAL A 14 1.62 -19.56 -4.78
N ASN A 15 2.42 -19.07 -3.82
CA ASN A 15 1.93 -18.69 -2.50
C ASN A 15 1.16 -17.35 -2.49
N VAL A 16 1.64 -16.31 -3.17
CA VAL A 16 0.98 -14.98 -3.14
C VAL A 16 -0.29 -14.97 -3.99
N ASN A 17 -0.26 -15.65 -5.15
CA ASN A 17 -1.46 -15.80 -5.99
C ASN A 17 -2.53 -16.64 -5.27
N ALA A 18 -2.16 -17.73 -4.59
CA ALA A 18 -3.10 -18.51 -3.79
C ALA A 18 -3.74 -17.68 -2.68
N ILE A 19 -2.98 -16.80 -2.01
CA ILE A 19 -3.51 -15.85 -1.03
C ILE A 19 -4.54 -14.92 -1.69
N CYS A 20 -4.18 -14.28 -2.81
CA CYS A 20 -5.07 -13.38 -3.54
C CYS A 20 -6.39 -14.08 -3.94
N GLN A 21 -6.30 -15.27 -4.54
CA GLN A 21 -7.47 -16.05 -4.95
C GLN A 21 -8.35 -16.48 -3.76
N TYR A 22 -7.73 -16.94 -2.67
CA TYR A 22 -8.45 -17.35 -1.47
C TYR A 22 -9.23 -16.17 -0.89
N PHE A 23 -8.57 -15.03 -0.68
CA PHE A 23 -9.21 -13.86 -0.08
C PHE A 23 -10.20 -13.17 -1.00
N GLY A 24 -9.97 -13.18 -2.31
CA GLY A 24 -10.97 -12.71 -3.28
C GLY A 24 -12.28 -13.50 -3.20
N ARG A 25 -12.20 -14.82 -2.99
CA ARG A 25 -13.39 -15.66 -2.77
C ARG A 25 -13.97 -15.51 -1.36
N ALA A 26 -13.13 -15.53 -0.33
CA ALA A 26 -13.58 -15.46 1.06
C ALA A 26 -14.26 -14.13 1.40
N LEU A 27 -13.80 -13.03 0.79
CA LEU A 27 -14.34 -11.69 1.02
C LEU A 27 -15.43 -11.30 0.02
N SER A 28 -15.82 -12.17 -0.92
CA SER A 28 -16.80 -11.81 -1.96
C SER A 28 -18.20 -11.53 -1.43
N GLY A 29 -18.50 -11.93 -0.19
CA GLY A 29 -19.76 -11.63 0.50
C GLY A 29 -19.76 -10.31 1.28
N VAL A 30 -18.61 -9.63 1.37
CA VAL A 30 -18.51 -8.31 2.00
C VAL A 30 -18.97 -7.26 1.00
N SER A 31 -19.83 -6.31 1.42
CA SER A 31 -20.43 -5.29 0.56
C SER A 31 -19.39 -4.62 -0.35
N SER A 32 -19.51 -4.79 -1.67
CA SER A 32 -18.47 -4.43 -2.66
C SER A 32 -18.12 -2.94 -2.71
N VAL A 33 -19.02 -2.06 -2.28
CA VAL A 33 -18.91 -0.61 -2.48
C VAL A 33 -17.81 0.03 -1.62
N GLU A 34 -17.53 -0.48 -0.41
CA GLU A 34 -16.49 0.11 0.46
C GLU A 34 -15.07 -0.31 0.07
N TYR A 35 -14.92 -1.37 -0.74
CA TYR A 35 -13.63 -2.02 -0.98
C TYR A 35 -13.16 -1.90 -2.43
N GLN A 36 -13.99 -1.34 -3.32
CA GLN A 36 -13.63 -1.09 -4.70
C GLN A 36 -12.72 0.14 -4.79
N TYR A 37 -11.51 -0.10 -5.25
CA TYR A 37 -10.62 0.95 -5.72
C TYR A 37 -11.27 1.60 -6.97
N PRO A 38 -11.27 2.93 -7.14
CA PRO A 38 -10.39 3.96 -6.55
C PRO A 38 -10.81 4.55 -5.20
N TRP A 39 -11.68 3.90 -4.44
CA TRP A 39 -12.26 4.41 -3.19
C TRP A 39 -12.78 5.84 -3.36
N PRO A 40 -13.90 6.02 -4.10
CA PRO A 40 -14.43 7.34 -4.42
C PRO A 40 -14.84 8.15 -3.18
N ASN A 41 -14.84 7.54 -1.99
CA ASN A 41 -15.11 8.16 -0.68
C ASN A 41 -13.92 8.07 0.30
N MET A 42 -12.69 7.84 -0.16
CA MET A 42 -11.47 7.94 0.65
C MET A 42 -11.24 9.40 1.06
N ASN A 43 -11.97 9.83 2.09
CA ASN A 43 -11.84 11.13 2.76
C ASN A 43 -11.35 10.94 4.20
N ILE A 44 -11.36 9.71 4.72
CA ILE A 44 -10.95 9.38 6.08
C ILE A 44 -10.08 8.13 5.97
N LEU A 45 -8.77 8.30 6.07
CA LEU A 45 -7.79 7.22 6.00
C LEU A 45 -8.03 6.17 7.10
N MET A 46 -8.45 6.61 8.29
CA MET A 46 -8.71 5.73 9.43
C MET A 46 -9.83 4.72 9.15
N ASP A 47 -10.79 5.04 8.29
CA ASP A 47 -11.87 4.12 7.92
C ASP A 47 -11.39 3.02 6.95
N LEU A 48 -10.26 3.24 6.29
CA LEU A 48 -9.72 2.39 5.21
C LEU A 48 -8.41 1.70 5.57
N ILE A 49 -7.67 2.18 6.55
CA ILE A 49 -6.35 1.63 6.92
C ILE A 49 -6.45 0.18 7.39
N ASP A 50 -7.59 -0.22 7.97
CA ASP A 50 -7.84 -1.60 8.33
C ASP A 50 -8.64 -2.36 7.28
N LEU A 51 -8.84 -1.80 6.08
CA LEU A 51 -9.51 -2.48 4.99
C LEU A 51 -8.54 -3.16 4.01
N PRO A 52 -8.81 -4.42 3.62
CA PRO A 52 -9.81 -5.36 4.14
C PRO A 52 -9.34 -6.13 5.39
N PHE A 53 -8.17 -5.80 5.95
CA PHE A 53 -7.52 -6.53 7.04
C PHE A 53 -8.42 -6.82 8.26
N ARG A 54 -9.35 -5.93 8.62
CA ARG A 54 -10.31 -6.08 9.73
C ARG A 54 -11.19 -7.32 9.62
N HIS A 55 -11.40 -7.82 8.42
CA HIS A 55 -12.20 -9.02 8.14
C HIS A 55 -11.35 -10.30 8.11
N ILE A 56 -10.04 -10.20 8.29
CA ILE A 56 -9.13 -11.33 8.28
C ILE A 56 -8.94 -11.80 9.73
N PRO A 57 -9.41 -13.01 10.09
CA PRO A 57 -9.22 -13.53 11.44
C PRO A 57 -7.73 -13.69 11.76
N GLU A 58 -7.32 -13.35 12.97
CA GLU A 58 -5.92 -13.41 13.42
C GLU A 58 -5.22 -14.75 13.13
N PRO A 59 -5.83 -15.93 13.34
CA PRO A 59 -5.18 -17.21 13.00
C PRO A 59 -4.90 -17.36 11.50
N VAL A 60 -5.77 -16.82 10.65
CA VAL A 60 -5.60 -16.83 9.19
C VAL A 60 -4.46 -15.89 8.82
N PHE A 61 -4.44 -14.68 9.38
CA PHE A 61 -3.33 -13.74 9.18
C PHE A 61 -1.99 -14.34 9.60
N LYS A 62 -1.88 -14.93 10.80
CA LYS A 62 -0.64 -15.57 11.27
C LYS A 62 -0.14 -16.66 10.33
N THR A 63 -1.06 -17.45 9.77
CA THR A 63 -0.72 -18.50 8.80
C THR A 63 -0.20 -17.90 7.50
N ALA A 64 -0.90 -16.90 6.96
CA ALA A 64 -0.47 -16.20 5.75
C ALA A 64 0.87 -15.47 5.96
N ALA A 65 1.06 -14.79 7.09
CA ALA A 65 2.29 -14.12 7.48
C ALA A 65 3.47 -15.10 7.54
N ALA A 66 3.27 -16.31 8.07
CA ALA A 66 4.30 -17.35 8.09
C ALA A 66 4.72 -17.79 6.68
N TRP A 67 3.80 -17.80 5.71
CA TRP A 67 4.12 -18.09 4.30
C TRP A 67 4.81 -16.89 3.62
N ILE A 68 4.31 -15.67 3.84
CA ILE A 68 4.91 -14.42 3.33
C ILE A 68 6.36 -14.26 3.83
N ASN A 69 6.63 -14.59 5.09
CA ASN A 69 7.97 -14.56 5.68
C ASN A 69 8.93 -15.56 5.06
N LYS A 70 8.43 -16.63 4.43
CA LYS A 70 9.24 -17.61 3.70
C LYS A 70 9.38 -17.29 2.21
N ALA A 71 8.55 -16.41 1.66
CA ALA A 71 8.63 -16.02 0.25
C ALA A 71 9.94 -15.28 -0.05
N GLU A 72 10.40 -15.38 -1.29
CA GLU A 72 11.55 -14.61 -1.75
C GLU A 72 11.23 -13.11 -1.73
N ALA A 73 12.19 -12.28 -1.32
CA ALA A 73 11.98 -10.83 -1.24
C ALA A 73 11.62 -10.25 -2.61
N GLN A 74 12.31 -10.69 -3.67
CA GLN A 74 12.06 -10.21 -5.04
C GLN A 74 10.64 -10.52 -5.50
N THR A 75 10.13 -11.73 -5.25
CA THR A 75 8.73 -12.08 -5.53
C THR A 75 7.74 -11.10 -4.92
N LEU A 76 7.96 -10.69 -3.66
CA LEU A 76 7.06 -9.77 -2.98
C LEU A 76 7.14 -8.37 -3.61
N VAL A 77 8.35 -7.93 -4.00
CA VAL A 77 8.56 -6.66 -4.70
C VAL A 77 7.88 -6.67 -6.07
N ASP A 78 8.07 -7.73 -6.86
CA ASP A 78 7.46 -7.88 -8.18
C ASP A 78 5.92 -7.84 -8.09
N PHE A 79 5.36 -8.51 -7.08
CA PHE A 79 3.93 -8.49 -6.81
C PHE A 79 3.42 -7.08 -6.45
N ILE A 80 4.16 -6.34 -5.61
CA ILE A 80 3.80 -4.96 -5.26
C ILE A 80 3.87 -4.07 -6.50
N SER A 81 4.91 -4.18 -7.33
CA SER A 81 5.02 -3.43 -8.58
C SER A 81 3.85 -3.72 -9.53
N LEU A 82 3.52 -5.00 -9.74
CA LEU A 82 2.36 -5.39 -10.54
C LEU A 82 1.04 -4.79 -10.00
N SER A 83 0.91 -4.66 -8.68
CA SER A 83 -0.29 -4.11 -8.07
C SER A 83 -0.55 -2.64 -8.45
N PHE A 84 0.48 -1.86 -8.78
CA PHE A 84 0.32 -0.49 -9.27
C PHE A 84 -0.28 -0.46 -10.69
N GLU A 85 0.10 -1.40 -11.55
CA GLU A 85 -0.52 -1.55 -12.87
C GLU A 85 -2.00 -1.94 -12.74
N CYS A 86 -2.32 -2.85 -11.83
CA CYS A 86 -3.70 -3.22 -11.52
C CYS A 86 -4.49 -2.02 -10.97
N ALA A 87 -3.93 -1.28 -10.01
CA ALA A 87 -4.58 -0.10 -9.42
C ALA A 87 -4.87 0.98 -10.48
N SER A 88 -3.93 1.25 -11.39
CA SER A 88 -4.14 2.22 -12.48
C SER A 88 -5.32 1.83 -13.37
N ARG A 89 -5.42 0.54 -13.75
CA ARG A 89 -6.58 0.01 -14.51
C ARG A 89 -7.89 0.17 -13.73
N PHE A 90 -7.89 -0.15 -12.44
CA PHE A 90 -9.07 -0.02 -11.59
C PHE A 90 -9.54 1.43 -11.41
N ALA A 91 -8.64 2.42 -11.48
CA ALA A 91 -9.03 3.83 -11.46
C ALA A 91 -9.59 4.33 -12.81
N GLY A 92 -9.17 3.74 -13.92
CA GLY A 92 -9.56 4.18 -15.27
C GLY A 92 -10.86 3.56 -15.80
N GLU A 93 -11.22 2.36 -15.34
CA GLU A 93 -12.41 1.64 -15.82
C GLU A 93 -13.65 1.93 -14.96
N PRO A 94 -14.82 2.23 -15.56
CA PRO A 94 -16.04 2.58 -14.83
C PRO A 94 -16.65 1.42 -14.03
N GLU A 95 -16.21 0.18 -14.27
CA GLU A 95 -16.61 -0.99 -13.50
C GLU A 95 -15.46 -2.00 -13.42
N PRO A 96 -15.13 -2.56 -12.24
CA PRO A 96 -14.13 -3.62 -12.14
C PRO A 96 -14.56 -4.87 -12.91
N ASP A 97 -13.73 -5.36 -13.84
CA ASP A 97 -13.95 -6.65 -14.52
C ASP A 97 -14.15 -7.82 -13.53
N ASP A 98 -13.51 -7.75 -12.35
CA ASP A 98 -13.75 -8.67 -11.23
C ASP A 98 -13.44 -8.03 -9.85
N PRO A 99 -14.45 -7.58 -9.09
CA PRO A 99 -14.23 -7.00 -7.76
C PRO A 99 -13.64 -7.99 -6.75
N LYS A 100 -13.75 -9.30 -6.97
CA LYS A 100 -13.12 -10.32 -6.11
C LYS A 100 -11.60 -10.28 -6.25
N SER A 101 -11.11 -10.07 -7.47
CA SER A 101 -9.68 -9.93 -7.74
C SER A 101 -9.08 -8.67 -7.09
N GLN A 102 -9.83 -7.56 -7.01
CA GLN A 102 -9.40 -6.36 -6.28
C GLN A 102 -9.28 -6.60 -4.76
N LEU A 103 -10.32 -7.19 -4.16
CA LEU A 103 -10.34 -7.52 -2.74
C LEU A 103 -9.20 -8.46 -2.34
N GLY A 104 -8.96 -9.49 -3.16
CA GLY A 104 -7.84 -10.41 -3.00
C GLY A 104 -6.49 -9.71 -3.04
N LEU A 105 -6.31 -8.78 -3.98
CA LEU A 105 -5.08 -7.99 -4.13
C LEU A 105 -4.84 -7.12 -2.90
N LEU A 106 -5.85 -6.35 -2.46
CA LEU A 106 -5.74 -5.48 -1.29
C LEU A 106 -5.51 -6.28 0.01
N ALA A 107 -6.17 -7.43 0.16
CA ALA A 107 -5.93 -8.33 1.29
C ALA A 107 -4.48 -8.84 1.28
N ALA A 108 -4.00 -9.33 0.14
CA ALA A 108 -2.62 -9.81 -0.01
C ALA A 108 -1.61 -8.70 0.34
N LEU A 109 -1.77 -7.51 -0.23
CA LEU A 109 -0.89 -6.37 0.04
C LEU A 109 -0.87 -5.97 1.51
N SER A 110 -2.04 -5.82 2.15
CA SER A 110 -2.11 -5.47 3.57
C SER A 110 -1.36 -6.49 4.44
N MET A 111 -1.51 -7.78 4.17
CA MET A 111 -0.78 -8.83 4.89
C MET A 111 0.72 -8.80 4.58
N ILE A 112 1.13 -8.53 3.34
CA ILE A 112 2.54 -8.38 2.97
C ILE A 112 3.18 -7.24 3.75
N PHE A 113 2.58 -6.05 3.74
CA PHE A 113 3.12 -4.88 4.43
C PHE A 113 3.11 -5.02 5.95
N ARG A 114 2.08 -5.63 6.53
CA ARG A 114 2.01 -5.90 7.97
C ARG A 114 2.95 -7.03 8.42
N SER A 115 3.32 -7.95 7.54
CA SER A 115 4.24 -9.06 7.85
C SER A 115 5.71 -8.71 7.60
N ARG A 116 5.99 -8.00 6.50
CA ARG A 116 7.34 -7.68 6.01
C ARG A 116 7.41 -6.24 5.51
N PRO A 117 7.27 -5.23 6.38
CA PRO A 117 7.17 -3.82 5.98
C PRO A 117 8.33 -3.34 5.10
N ARG A 118 9.53 -3.91 5.26
CA ARG A 118 10.73 -3.57 4.46
C ARG A 118 10.61 -3.87 2.96
N THR A 119 9.63 -4.66 2.52
CA THR A 119 9.38 -4.88 1.07
C THR A 119 8.94 -3.60 0.37
N LEU A 120 8.49 -2.57 1.09
CA LEU A 120 8.21 -1.25 0.52
C LEU A 120 9.48 -0.50 0.08
N SER A 121 10.58 -0.62 0.82
CA SER A 121 11.82 0.14 0.56
C SER A 121 12.31 0.06 -0.90
N PRO A 122 12.44 -1.14 -1.52
CA PRO A 122 12.85 -1.26 -2.92
C PRO A 122 11.80 -0.76 -3.93
N VAL A 123 10.55 -0.55 -3.51
CA VAL A 123 9.46 -0.04 -4.37
C VAL A 123 9.43 1.49 -4.40
N LEU A 124 9.87 2.17 -3.32
CA LEU A 124 9.85 3.64 -3.24
C LEU A 124 10.50 4.36 -4.44
N PRO A 125 11.65 3.91 -4.98
CA PRO A 125 12.25 4.52 -6.16
C PRO A 125 11.37 4.44 -7.41
N PHE A 126 10.53 3.40 -7.54
CA PHE A 126 9.63 3.24 -8.68
C PHE A 126 8.51 4.29 -8.67
N LEU A 127 8.16 4.84 -7.51
CA LEU A 127 7.15 5.89 -7.33
C LEU A 127 7.66 7.31 -7.65
N ARG A 128 8.91 7.40 -8.11
CA ARG A 128 9.54 8.62 -8.58
C ARG A 128 9.74 8.55 -10.10
N PRO A 129 9.93 9.69 -10.78
CA PRO A 129 10.35 9.69 -12.18
C PRO A 129 11.55 8.75 -12.42
N PRO A 130 11.54 7.94 -13.50
CA PRO A 130 10.59 7.99 -14.63
C PRO A 130 9.48 6.90 -14.63
N GLN A 131 9.34 6.03 -13.61
CA GLN A 131 8.46 4.85 -13.72
C GLN A 131 6.99 5.13 -13.37
N TYR A 132 6.64 5.17 -12.09
CA TYR A 132 5.31 5.56 -11.60
C TYR A 132 5.41 7.00 -11.13
N HIS A 133 5.43 7.91 -12.08
CA HIS A 133 5.47 9.33 -11.78
C HIS A 133 4.14 9.73 -11.14
N LEU A 134 4.06 9.71 -9.81
CA LEU A 134 2.82 10.04 -9.08
C LEU A 134 2.28 11.45 -9.39
N GLU A 135 3.12 12.37 -9.87
CA GLU A 135 2.68 13.67 -10.39
C GLU A 135 1.85 13.56 -11.68
N GLU A 136 2.14 12.57 -12.52
CA GLU A 136 1.43 12.29 -13.78
C GLU A 136 0.32 11.24 -13.62
N THR A 137 0.26 10.55 -12.48
CA THR A 137 -0.73 9.53 -12.14
C THR A 137 -1.40 9.81 -10.78
N PRO A 138 -2.04 10.98 -10.61
CA PRO A 138 -2.61 11.40 -9.33
C PRO A 138 -3.71 10.45 -8.81
N GLU A 139 -4.32 9.66 -9.68
CA GLU A 139 -5.26 8.61 -9.32
C GLU A 139 -4.64 7.50 -8.47
N LEU A 140 -3.31 7.30 -8.50
CA LEU A 140 -2.59 6.30 -7.69
C LEU A 140 -2.20 6.81 -6.29
N ILE A 141 -2.41 8.10 -6.00
CA ILE A 141 -2.07 8.68 -4.70
C ILE A 141 -2.86 8.00 -3.56
N PRO A 142 -4.19 7.80 -3.63
CA PRO A 142 -4.94 7.12 -2.57
C PRO A 142 -4.41 5.70 -2.30
N PHE A 143 -4.08 4.94 -3.36
CA PHE A 143 -3.46 3.62 -3.24
C PHE A 143 -2.13 3.66 -2.52
N THR A 144 -1.28 4.62 -2.90
CA THR A 144 0.05 4.81 -2.30
C THR A 144 -0.05 5.20 -0.83
N VAL A 145 -0.95 6.12 -0.49
CA VAL A 145 -1.22 6.53 0.90
C VAL A 145 -1.70 5.34 1.72
N TRP A 146 -2.70 4.59 1.23
CA TRP A 146 -3.22 3.40 1.91
C TRP A 146 -2.12 2.37 2.16
N MET A 147 -1.26 2.12 1.18
CA MET A 147 -0.18 1.15 1.28
C MET A 147 0.89 1.56 2.31
N MET A 148 1.32 2.82 2.30
CA MET A 148 2.22 3.35 3.34
C MET A 148 1.56 3.32 4.73
N ALA A 149 0.24 3.51 4.80
CA ALA A 149 -0.52 3.38 6.04
C ALA A 149 -0.50 1.94 6.57
N GLN A 150 -0.58 0.90 5.71
CA GLN A 150 -0.40 -0.49 6.13
C GLN A 150 0.98 -0.73 6.76
N VAL A 151 2.03 -0.13 6.20
CA VAL A 151 3.39 -0.21 6.76
C VAL A 151 3.47 0.52 8.10
N ALA A 152 2.90 1.72 8.20
CA ALA A 152 2.90 2.52 9.42
C ALA A 152 2.21 1.83 10.61
N GLN A 153 1.29 0.90 10.36
CA GLN A 153 0.66 0.10 11.42
C GLN A 153 1.66 -0.79 12.19
N VAL A 154 2.78 -1.17 11.56
CA VAL A 154 3.77 -2.09 12.15
C VAL A 154 5.18 -1.50 12.24
N ASP A 155 5.51 -0.52 11.40
CA ASP A 155 6.79 0.19 11.41
C ASP A 155 6.56 1.69 11.13
N LEU A 156 6.36 2.45 12.22
CA LEU A 156 6.14 3.90 12.16
C LEU A 156 7.30 4.66 11.49
N CYS A 157 8.53 4.17 11.66
CA CYS A 157 9.72 4.82 11.11
C CYS A 157 9.74 4.70 9.59
N LEU A 158 9.49 3.48 9.09
CA LEU A 158 9.44 3.26 7.65
C LEU A 158 8.23 3.97 7.02
N GLY A 159 7.06 3.94 7.67
CA GLY A 159 5.88 4.68 7.23
C GLY A 159 6.16 6.19 7.09
N LEU A 160 6.78 6.80 8.11
CA LEU A 160 7.17 8.21 8.09
C LEU A 160 8.21 8.52 7.01
N TYR A 161 9.23 7.68 6.88
CA TYR A 161 10.26 7.83 5.85
C TYR A 161 9.68 7.77 4.45
N SER A 162 8.80 6.79 4.18
CA SER A 162 8.11 6.66 2.89
C SER A 162 7.25 7.88 2.59
N TRP A 163 6.47 8.37 3.57
CA TRP A 163 5.70 9.60 3.45
C TRP A 163 6.58 10.81 3.13
N ALA A 164 7.64 11.04 3.92
CA ALA A 164 8.51 12.21 3.77
C ALA A 164 9.30 12.19 2.45
N SER A 165 9.62 11.01 1.94
CA SER A 165 10.48 10.85 0.77
C SER A 165 9.72 10.72 -0.55
N ILE A 166 8.41 10.40 -0.52
CA ILE A 166 7.58 10.22 -1.72
C ILE A 166 6.40 11.19 -1.74
N LEU A 167 5.61 11.27 -0.67
CA LEU A 167 4.35 12.02 -0.67
C LEU A 167 4.53 13.51 -0.31
N LEU A 168 5.41 13.82 0.64
CA LEU A 168 5.67 15.21 1.04
C LEU A 168 6.18 16.10 -0.12
N PRO A 169 7.09 15.64 -1.00
CA PRO A 169 7.50 16.43 -2.18
C PRO A 169 6.33 16.79 -3.10
N LEU A 170 5.34 15.90 -3.26
CA LEU A 170 4.15 16.14 -4.08
C LEU A 170 3.29 17.29 -3.51
N VAL A 171 3.28 17.47 -2.19
CA VAL A 171 2.58 18.59 -1.53
C VAL A 171 3.36 19.90 -1.72
N ARG A 172 4.71 19.85 -1.71
CA ARG A 172 5.57 21.03 -1.73
C ARG A 172 5.76 21.62 -3.14
N ASP A 173 6.03 20.78 -4.13
CA ASP A 173 6.63 21.25 -5.39
C ASP A 173 5.58 21.53 -6.49
N LYS A 174 4.38 20.97 -6.41
CA LYS A 174 3.26 21.24 -7.34
C LYS A 174 1.92 20.94 -6.67
N PHE A 175 1.10 21.96 -6.39
CA PHE A 175 -0.34 21.73 -6.22
C PHE A 175 -0.98 21.40 -7.59
N LEU A 176 -0.73 20.18 -8.07
CA LEU A 176 -1.57 19.42 -9.00
C LEU A 176 -2.37 18.34 -8.27
N CYS A 177 -2.11 18.12 -6.98
CA CYS A 177 -2.95 17.28 -6.14
C CYS A 177 -4.22 18.05 -5.75
N ASN A 178 -5.38 17.55 -6.18
CA ASN A 178 -6.69 17.93 -5.65
C ASN A 178 -6.61 18.05 -4.10
N PRO A 179 -7.26 19.05 -3.46
CA PRO A 179 -7.36 19.19 -2.00
C PRO A 179 -7.58 17.87 -1.27
N ARG A 180 -8.37 16.96 -1.85
CA ARG A 180 -8.60 15.61 -1.34
C ARG A 180 -7.32 14.78 -1.19
N SER A 181 -6.47 14.74 -2.21
CA SER A 181 -5.22 13.97 -2.16
C SER A 181 -4.25 14.57 -1.16
N THR A 182 -4.21 15.91 -1.06
CA THR A 182 -3.40 16.60 -0.04
C THR A 182 -3.86 16.23 1.36
N ASP A 183 -5.17 16.27 1.60
CA ASP A 183 -5.78 15.90 2.88
C ASP A 183 -5.45 14.45 3.26
N LEU A 184 -5.58 13.49 2.32
CA LEU A 184 -5.19 12.10 2.56
C LEU A 184 -3.70 11.93 2.89
N ILE A 185 -2.82 12.65 2.19
CA ILE A 185 -1.38 12.65 2.49
C ILE A 185 -1.15 13.15 3.92
N MET A 186 -1.88 14.18 4.37
CA MET A 186 -1.77 14.70 5.73
C MET A 186 -2.34 13.75 6.77
N GLN A 187 -3.44 13.06 6.48
CA GLN A 187 -4.01 12.07 7.40
C GLN A 187 -3.06 10.91 7.69
N LEU A 188 -2.17 10.55 6.76
CA LEU A 188 -1.16 9.53 7.02
C LEU A 188 -0.15 9.98 8.09
N ILE A 189 0.35 11.22 8.02
CA ILE A 189 1.25 11.73 9.05
C ILE A 189 0.52 11.91 10.38
N GLU A 190 -0.73 12.35 10.37
CA GLU A 190 -1.57 12.42 11.58
C GLU A 190 -1.75 11.05 12.23
N ASN A 191 -2.01 9.99 11.44
CA ASN A 191 -2.10 8.62 11.94
C ASN A 191 -0.79 8.16 12.59
N VAL A 192 0.37 8.41 11.95
CA VAL A 192 1.68 8.09 12.53
C VAL A 192 1.90 8.81 13.85
N LEU A 193 1.58 10.10 13.92
CA LEU A 193 1.78 10.94 15.11
C LEU A 193 0.76 10.67 16.21
N SER A 194 -0.41 10.12 15.88
CA SER A 194 -1.45 9.74 16.83
C SER A 194 -1.05 8.52 17.68
N ASN A 195 -0.02 7.77 17.30
CA ASN A 195 0.50 6.70 18.14
C ASN A 195 1.09 7.30 19.44
N PRO A 196 0.65 6.87 20.62
CA PRO A 196 1.08 7.47 21.90
C PRO A 196 2.59 7.34 22.13
N ASN A 197 3.24 6.35 21.50
CA ASN A 197 4.66 6.11 21.58
C ASN A 197 5.44 6.65 20.37
N ALA A 198 4.78 7.33 19.42
CA ALA A 198 5.40 7.82 18.17
C ALA A 198 6.71 8.56 18.44
N ARG A 199 6.67 9.55 19.34
CA ARG A 199 7.86 10.35 19.69
C ARG A 199 9.01 9.47 20.18
N ALA A 200 8.74 8.53 21.10
CA ALA A 200 9.77 7.66 21.64
C ALA A 200 10.36 6.74 20.57
N ILE A 201 9.51 6.13 19.74
CA ILE A 201 9.91 5.23 18.65
C ILE A 201 10.74 5.97 17.61
N LEU A 202 10.27 7.13 17.14
CA LEU A 202 10.93 7.91 16.09
C LEU A 202 12.27 8.48 16.54
N LEU A 203 12.37 8.98 17.78
CA LEU A 203 13.64 9.50 18.31
C LEU A 203 14.66 8.39 18.52
N THR A 204 14.23 7.24 19.03
CA THR A 204 15.13 6.09 19.27
C THR A 204 15.68 5.53 17.96
N ASN A 205 14.87 5.52 16.90
CA ASN A 205 15.24 4.95 15.61
C ASN A 205 15.71 6.01 14.59
N ALA A 206 15.92 7.26 14.99
CA ALA A 206 16.31 8.35 14.10
C ALA A 206 17.58 8.05 13.27
N VAL A 207 18.44 7.17 13.78
CA VAL A 207 19.56 6.55 13.08
C VAL A 207 19.34 5.04 13.09
N ARG A 208 18.92 4.45 11.97
CA ARG A 208 18.68 3.00 11.86
C ARG A 208 19.59 2.45 10.77
N GLU A 209 20.39 1.44 11.13
CA GLU A 209 21.27 0.73 10.16
C GLU A 209 22.23 1.65 9.38
N ASN A 210 22.78 2.69 10.03
CA ASN A 210 23.67 3.72 9.44
C ASN A 210 23.02 4.64 8.39
N GLU A 211 21.73 4.47 8.09
CA GLU A 211 20.93 5.41 7.31
C GLU A 211 20.13 6.30 8.27
N ARG A 212 20.21 7.62 8.07
CA ARG A 212 19.40 8.56 8.86
C ARG A 212 18.00 8.61 8.26
N LEU A 213 16.98 8.42 9.11
CA LEU A 213 15.58 8.56 8.68
C LEU A 213 15.24 9.99 8.25
N PHE A 214 15.98 10.97 8.77
CA PHE A 214 15.82 12.38 8.44
C PHE A 214 17.12 12.94 7.84
N PRO A 215 17.04 13.71 6.74
CA PRO A 215 18.17 14.51 6.32
C PRO A 215 18.55 15.50 7.43
N ILE A 216 19.84 15.75 7.60
CA ILE A 216 20.30 16.82 8.50
C ILE A 216 19.76 18.13 7.92
N PRO A 217 19.14 19.01 8.72
CA PRO A 217 18.88 20.37 8.26
C PRO A 217 20.22 20.99 7.90
N SER A 218 20.46 21.24 6.62
CA SER A 218 21.51 22.14 6.19
C SER A 218 21.06 23.54 6.63
N PHE A 219 21.60 24.01 7.75
CA PHE A 219 21.55 25.41 8.17
C PHE A 219 22.55 26.23 7.35
#